data_AF-V5KWG1-F1
#
_entry.id   AF-V5KWG1-F1
#
_cell.length_a   1.000
_cell.length_b   1.000
_cell.length_c   1.000
_cell.angle_alpha   90.00
_cell.angle_beta   90.00
_cell.angle_gamma   90.00
#
_symmetry.space_group_name_H-M   'P 1'
#
loop_
_entity.id
_entity.type
_entity.pdbx_description
1 polymer ?
#
loop_
_entity_poly.entity_id
_entity_poly.type
_entity_poly.pdbx_seq_one_letter_code
_entity_poly.pdbx_strand_id
1 'polypeptide(L)' 'LATKAARKSAPSTGGVKKPHRYRPGTVALREIRRYQKSTELLIRKLPFQRLVREIAQDFKTDLRFQSAAIGALQV' A
#
# COMPACT_ATOMS: atom_id res chain seq x y z
N LEU A 1 47.46 31.76 -39.35
CA LEU A 1 46.64 31.51 -38.14
C LEU A 1 45.30 30.92 -38.58
N ALA A 2 45.06 29.64 -38.33
CA ALA A 2 43.78 28.98 -38.65
C ALA A 2 43.24 28.30 -37.38
N THR A 3 42.06 28.72 -36.92
CA THR A 3 41.42 28.22 -35.70
C THR A 3 40.48 27.05 -36.02
N LYS A 4 40.75 25.89 -35.40
CA LYS A 4 39.95 24.67 -35.56
C LYS A 4 38.80 24.70 -34.55
N ALA A 5 37.55 24.79 -35.03
CA ALA A 5 36.37 24.74 -34.19
C ALA A 5 36.09 23.30 -33.71
N ALA A 6 36.11 23.08 -32.40
CA ALA A 6 35.70 21.80 -31.79
C ALA A 6 34.17 21.69 -31.82
N ARG A 7 33.64 20.66 -32.50
CA ARG A 7 32.21 20.32 -32.44
C ARG A 7 31.88 19.80 -31.04
N LYS A 8 31.01 20.51 -30.31
CA LYS A 8 30.42 20.00 -29.06
C LYS A 8 29.59 18.75 -29.37
N SER A 9 30.07 17.57 -28.99
CA SER A 9 29.26 16.36 -28.96
C SER A 9 28.25 16.46 -27.81
N ALA A 10 26.99 16.11 -28.05
CA ALA A 10 26.00 15.97 -26.98
C ALA A 10 26.52 14.99 -25.91
N PRO A 11 26.23 15.22 -24.61
CA PRO A 11 26.60 14.26 -23.58
C PRO A 11 25.97 12.91 -23.91
N SER A 12 26.76 11.84 -23.92
CA SER A 12 26.24 10.48 -24.08
C SER A 12 25.40 10.17 -22.83
N THR A 13 24.09 10.41 -22.90
CA THR A 13 23.16 9.92 -21.89
C THR A 13 23.21 8.40 -21.97
N GLY A 14 24.02 7.78 -21.09
CA GLY A 14 24.07 6.34 -20.95
C GLY A 14 22.64 5.83 -20.84
N GLY A 15 22.24 4.94 -21.75
CA GLY A 15 20.85 4.55 -21.98
C GLY A 15 20.10 4.29 -20.67
N VAL A 16 18.88 4.82 -20.57
CA VAL A 16 18.03 4.70 -19.39
C VAL A 16 17.94 3.23 -19.00
N LYS A 17 18.43 2.88 -17.79
CA LYS A 17 18.36 1.52 -17.27
C LYS A 17 16.89 1.07 -17.25
N LYS A 18 16.64 -0.13 -17.76
CA LYS A 18 15.30 -0.73 -17.72
C LYS A 18 14.77 -0.74 -16.28
N PRO A 19 13.48 -0.45 -16.04
CA PRO A 19 12.89 -0.55 -14.72
C PRO A 19 13.12 -1.94 -14.11
N HIS A 20 13.61 -1.97 -12.88
CA HIS A 20 13.83 -3.23 -12.17
C HIS A 20 12.49 -3.86 -11.76
N ARG A 21 12.28 -5.12 -12.11
CA ARG A 21 11.11 -5.92 -11.71
C ARG A 21 11.56 -7.08 -10.81
N TYR A 22 10.96 -7.17 -9.63
CA TYR A 22 11.18 -8.31 -8.73
C TYR A 22 10.65 -9.62 -9.34
N ARG A 23 11.29 -10.73 -8.99
CA ARG A 23 10.80 -12.07 -9.36
C ARG A 23 9.45 -12.34 -8.67
N PRO A 24 8.56 -13.13 -9.30
CA PRO A 24 7.36 -13.62 -8.63
C PRO A 24 7.70 -14.23 -7.26
N GLY A 25 6.86 -13.97 -6.26
CA GLY A 25 7.09 -14.42 -4.89
C GLY A 25 8.00 -13.52 -4.03
N THR A 26 8.91 -12.73 -4.61
CA THR A 26 9.80 -11.85 -3.81
C THR A 26 9.02 -10.80 -3.02
N VAL A 27 8.02 -10.16 -3.64
CA VAL A 27 7.19 -9.15 -2.97
C VAL A 27 6.24 -9.80 -1.97
N ALA A 28 5.66 -10.95 -2.31
CA ALA A 28 4.76 -11.69 -1.42
C ALA A 28 5.46 -12.13 -0.12
N LEU A 29 6.67 -12.71 -0.21
CA LEU A 29 7.44 -13.08 0.99
C LEU A 29 7.81 -11.88 1.86
N ARG A 30 8.08 -10.72 1.24
CA ARG A 30 8.34 -9.48 1.97
C ARG A 30 7.09 -8.97 2.69
N GLU A 31 5.92 -9.05 2.06
CA GLU A 31 4.64 -8.66 2.67
C GLU A 31 4.25 -9.61 3.81
N ILE A 32 4.41 -10.93 3.63
CA ILE A 32 4.18 -11.92 4.70
C ILE A 32 5.05 -11.60 5.92
N ARG A 33 6.37 -11.40 5.73
CA ARG A 33 7.29 -11.05 6.82
C ARG A 33 6.92 -9.72 7.47
N ARG A 34 6.46 -8.74 6.69
CA ARG A 34 6.01 -7.43 7.22
C ARG A 34 4.80 -7.61 8.12
N TYR A 35 3.74 -8.27 7.64
CA TYR A 35 2.48 -8.40 8.37
C TYR A 35 2.53 -9.39 9.54
N GLN A 36 3.45 -10.36 9.51
CA GLN A 36 3.73 -11.19 10.69
C GLN A 36 4.46 -10.43 11.80
N LYS A 37 5.17 -9.34 11.47
CA LYS A 37 5.92 -8.51 12.44
C LYS A 37 5.06 -7.40 13.05
N SER A 38 4.05 -6.91 12.33
CA SER A 38 3.13 -5.88 12.82
C SER A 38 1.85 -6.50 13.39
N THR A 39 1.12 -5.70 14.17
CA THR A 39 -0.22 -6.03 14.69
C THR A 39 -1.26 -5.03 14.16
N GLU A 40 -0.97 -4.42 13.00
CA GLU A 40 -1.89 -3.47 12.38
C GLU A 40 -3.09 -4.21 11.78
N LEU A 41 -4.28 -3.65 11.97
CA LEU A 41 -5.49 -4.18 11.36
C LEU A 41 -5.41 -4.05 9.84
N LEU A 42 -5.58 -5.17 9.14
CA LEU A 42 -5.52 -5.19 7.66
C LEU A 42 -6.82 -4.71 7.02
N ILE A 43 -7.94 -4.81 7.74
CA ILE A 43 -9.25 -4.32 7.29
C ILE A 43 -9.43 -2.86 7.70
N ARG A 44 -9.86 -2.01 6.77
CA ARG A 44 -10.10 -0.59 7.03
C ARG A 44 -11.24 -0.39 8.04
N LYS A 45 -11.03 0.51 8.99
CA LYS A 45 -11.97 0.76 10.11
C LYS A 45 -13.38 1.18 9.67
N LEU A 46 -13.51 2.14 8.74
CA LEU A 46 -14.83 2.67 8.35
C LEU A 46 -15.70 1.65 7.58
N PRO A 47 -15.18 0.92 6.58
CA PRO A 47 -15.93 -0.17 5.96
C PRO A 47 -16.34 -1.26 6.96
N PHE A 48 -15.43 -1.68 7.85
CA PHE A 48 -15.73 -2.67 8.88
C PHE A 48 -16.85 -2.19 9.82
N GLN A 49 -16.78 -0.94 10.29
CA GLN A 49 -17.82 -0.34 11.13
C GLN A 49 -19.19 -0.31 10.42
N ARG A 50 -19.23 0.00 9.11
CA ARG A 50 -20.48 0.00 8.33
C ARG A 50 -21.07 -1.40 8.26
N LEU A 51 -20.25 -2.41 7.99
CA LEU A 51 -20.67 -3.82 7.96
C LEU A 51 -21.24 -4.27 9.31
N VAL A 52 -20.58 -3.92 10.42
CA VAL A 52 -21.10 -4.25 11.76
C VAL A 52 -22.49 -3.64 12.00
N ARG A 53 -22.71 -2.39 11.55
CA ARG A 53 -24.01 -1.71 11.71
C ARG A 53 -25.08 -2.30 10.81
N GLU A 54 -24.73 -2.64 9.58
CA GLU A 54 -25.62 -3.30 8.62
C GLU A 54 -26.15 -4.61 9.21
N ILE A 55 -25.26 -5.51 9.64
CA ILE A 55 -25.65 -6.79 10.24
C ILE A 55 -26.49 -6.58 11.51
N ALA A 56 -26.09 -5.65 12.38
CA ALA A 56 -26.80 -5.42 13.64
C ALA A 56 -28.21 -4.87 13.45
N GLN A 57 -28.43 -4.08 12.38
CA GLN A 57 -29.72 -3.49 12.06
C GLN A 57 -30.78 -4.56 11.75
N ASP A 58 -30.38 -5.71 11.20
CA ASP A 58 -31.28 -6.84 10.91
C ASP A 58 -31.82 -7.51 12.20
N PHE A 59 -31.10 -7.38 13.32
CA PHE A 59 -31.52 -7.95 14.60
C PHE A 59 -32.29 -6.97 15.48
N LYS A 60 -31.84 -5.71 15.53
CA LYS A 60 -32.48 -4.65 16.32
C LYS A 60 -32.15 -3.27 15.77
N THR A 61 -33.19 -2.49 15.50
CA THR A 61 -33.03 -1.10 15.06
C THR A 61 -32.56 -0.20 16.21
N ASP A 62 -31.92 0.93 15.86
CA ASP A 62 -31.49 1.99 16.79
C ASP A 62 -30.41 1.61 17.82
N LEU A 63 -29.61 0.59 17.54
CA LEU A 63 -28.45 0.23 18.36
C LEU A 63 -27.32 1.27 18.28
N ARG A 64 -26.79 1.64 19.44
CA ARG A 64 -25.58 2.46 19.56
C ARG A 64 -24.40 1.58 19.96
N PHE A 65 -23.27 1.83 19.30
CA PHE A 65 -22.03 1.10 19.54
C PHE A 65 -21.00 2.01 20.20
N GLN A 66 -20.35 1.49 21.24
CA GLN A 66 -19.12 2.07 21.77
C GLN A 66 -17.99 1.90 20.76
N SER A 67 -17.05 2.85 20.72
CA SER A 67 -15.87 2.76 19.84
C SER A 67 -15.03 1.51 20.15
N ALA A 68 -14.85 1.18 21.43
CA ALA A 68 -14.13 0.00 21.87
C ALA A 68 -14.82 -1.31 21.44
N ALA A 69 -16.16 -1.35 21.41
CA ALA A 69 -16.90 -2.53 20.98
C ALA A 69 -16.68 -2.84 19.50
N ILE A 70 -16.68 -1.82 18.63
CA ILE A 70 -16.34 -2.00 17.21
C ILE A 70 -14.90 -2.50 17.04
N GLY A 71 -13.97 -1.99 17.83
CA GLY A 71 -12.58 -2.46 17.84
C GLY A 71 -12.43 -3.91 18.29
N ALA A 72 -13.17 -4.32 19.33
CA ALA A 72 -13.16 -5.68 19.86
C ALA A 72 -13.73 -6.71 18.88
N LEU A 73 -14.67 -6.32 18.01
CA LEU A 73 -15.18 -7.20 16.95
C LEU A 73 -14.15 -7.43 15.82
N GLN A 74 -13.13 -6.57 15.72
CA GLN A 74 -12.12 -6.59 14.66
C GLN A 74 -10.76 -7.17 15.11
N VAL A 75 -10.72 -7.94 16.21
CA VAL A 75 -9.48 -8.50 16.79
C VAL A 75 -8.54 -9.18 15.81
#